data_AF-A0A948EAE4-F1
#
_entry.id   AF-A0A948EAE4-F1
#
_cell.length_a   1.000
_cell.length_b   1.000
_cell.length_c   1.000
_cell.angle_alpha   90.00
_cell.angle_beta   90.00
_cell.angle_gamma   90.00
#
_symmetry.space_group_name_H-M   'P 1'
#
loop_
_entity.id
_entity.type
_entity.pdbx_description
1 polymer ?
#
loop_
_entity_poly.entity_id
_entity_poly.type
_entity_poly.pdbx_seq_one_letter_code
_entity_poly.pdbx_strand_id
1 'polypeptide(L)' 'MKELNMDALPDLHRHLDGSLRPKTLLELARIQGIALPSVPRFYPAMGLSEALSCFATTLSVLQTP' A
#
# COMPACT_ATOMS: atom_id res chain seq x y z
N MET A 1 -11.05 5.34 33.45
CA MET A 1 -10.26 4.59 32.45
C MET A 1 -9.23 5.56 31.89
N LYS A 2 -7.93 5.29 32.08
CA LYS A 2 -6.85 6.19 31.62
C LYS A 2 -6.82 6.19 30.09
N GLU A 3 -6.94 7.36 29.50
CA GLU A 3 -6.51 7.61 28.12
C GLU A 3 -5.02 7.27 28.01
N LEU A 4 -4.71 6.21 27.26
CA LEU A 4 -3.35 5.92 26.85
C LEU A 4 -3.06 6.83 25.66
N ASN A 5 -2.48 8.00 25.93
CA ASN A 5 -1.75 8.72 24.90
C ASN A 5 -0.47 7.92 24.61
N MET A 6 -0.58 6.98 23.67
CA MET A 6 0.57 6.27 23.10
C MET A 6 1.10 7.17 22.00
N ASP A 7 2.02 8.06 22.34
CA ASP A 7 2.87 8.66 21.32
C ASP A 7 3.48 7.49 20.55
N ALA A 8 3.01 7.28 19.32
CA ALA A 8 3.42 6.15 18.52
C ALA A 8 4.95 6.18 18.40
N LEU A 9 5.59 5.03 18.61
CA LEU A 9 7.03 4.92 18.38
C LEU A 9 7.34 5.35 16.94
N PRO A 10 8.50 5.98 16.69
CA PRO A 10 8.87 6.38 15.35
C PRO A 10 8.92 5.17 14.41
N ASP A 11 8.29 5.29 13.25
CA ASP A 11 8.32 4.27 12.20
C ASP A 11 9.56 4.47 11.34
N LEU A 12 10.59 3.68 11.63
CA LEU A 12 11.88 3.73 10.95
C LEU A 12 11.90 2.87 9.68
N HIS A 13 10.89 2.02 9.47
CA HIS A 13 10.85 1.09 8.34
C HIS A 13 9.43 1.00 7.78
N ARG A 14 9.11 1.99 6.94
CA ARG A 14 7.86 2.00 6.17
C ARG A 14 8.11 2.16 4.69
N HIS A 15 7.58 1.22 3.93
CA HIS A 15 7.53 1.29 2.48
C HIS A 15 6.38 2.21 2.05
N LEU A 16 6.70 3.26 1.30
CA LEU A 16 5.70 4.23 0.81
C LEU A 16 4.73 3.58 -0.19
N ASP A 17 5.29 2.87 -1.16
CA ASP A 17 4.62 2.08 -2.19
C ASP A 17 3.80 0.91 -1.63
N GLY A 18 4.17 0.40 -0.45
CA GLY A 18 3.39 -0.58 0.31
C GLY A 18 2.25 0.03 1.14
N SER A 19 2.21 1.37 1.25
CA SER A 19 1.24 2.11 2.07
C SER A 19 0.23 2.91 1.24
N LEU A 20 0.12 2.62 -0.06
CA LEU A 20 -0.78 3.34 -0.95
C LEU A 20 -2.24 3.12 -0.53
N ARG A 21 -2.98 4.20 -0.30
CA ARG A 21 -4.41 4.11 0.06
C ARG A 21 -5.19 3.51 -1.11
N PRO A 22 -6.15 2.60 -0.88
CA PRO A 22 -6.97 2.00 -1.94
C PRO A 22 -7.66 3.02 -2.85
N LYS A 23 -8.20 4.11 -2.27
CA LYS A 23 -8.81 5.19 -3.05
C LYS A 23 -7.82 5.84 -4.02
N THR A 24 -6.59 6.10 -3.57
CA THR A 24 -5.53 6.69 -4.39
C THR A 24 -5.09 5.73 -5.51
N LEU A 25 -4.95 4.44 -5.21
CA LEU A 25 -4.66 3.40 -6.21
C LEU A 25 -5.69 3.40 -7.35
N LEU A 26 -6.99 3.36 -7.00
CA LEU A 26 -8.08 3.35 -7.98
C LEU A 26 -8.15 4.64 -8.81
N GLU A 27 -7.91 5.78 -8.18
CA GLU A 27 -7.91 7.08 -8.86
C GLU A 27 -6.77 7.20 -9.88
N LEU A 28 -5.55 6.82 -9.49
CA LEU A 28 -4.39 6.84 -10.39
C LEU A 28 -4.58 5.86 -11.56
N ALA A 29 -5.08 4.65 -11.29
CA ALA A 29 -5.40 3.67 -12.32
C ALA A 29 -6.41 4.23 -13.33
N ARG A 30 -7.48 4.88 -12.85
CA ARG A 30 -8.48 5.52 -13.71
C ARG A 30 -7.88 6.63 -14.57
N ILE A 31 -7.05 7.49 -14.01
CA ILE A 31 -6.41 8.60 -14.73
C ILE A 31 -5.48 8.08 -15.84
N GLN A 32 -4.77 6.99 -15.57
CA GLN A 32 -3.77 6.42 -16.48
C GLN A 32 -4.32 5.33 -17.42
N GLY A 33 -5.60 4.96 -17.28
CA GLY A 33 -6.21 3.89 -18.08
C GLY A 33 -5.67 2.48 -17.76
N ILE A 34 -5.17 2.26 -16.55
CA ILE A 34 -4.60 0.98 -16.12
C ILE A 34 -5.70 0.07 -15.57
N ALA A 35 -5.81 -1.14 -16.11
CA ALA A 35 -6.69 -2.17 -15.56
C ALA A 35 -6.03 -2.83 -14.34
N LEU A 36 -6.68 -2.74 -13.17
CA LEU A 36 -6.22 -3.41 -11.96
C LEU A 36 -6.95 -4.75 -11.80
N PRO A 37 -6.24 -5.87 -11.63
CA PRO A 37 -6.87 -7.17 -11.42
C PRO A 37 -7.60 -7.24 -10.07
N SER A 38 -7.06 -6.58 -9.04
CA SER A 38 -7.65 -6.45 -7.71
C SER A 38 -6.93 -5.36 -6.91
N VAL A 39 -7.55 -4.85 -5.83
CA VAL A 39 -6.85 -4.01 -4.85
C VAL A 39 -5.96 -4.92 -3.98
N PRO A 40 -4.63 -4.70 -3.94
CA PRO A 40 -3.73 -5.53 -3.14
C PRO A 40 -3.99 -5.34 -1.65
N ARG A 41 -3.79 -6.40 -0.87
CA ARG A 41 -3.97 -6.40 0.58
C ARG A 41 -2.82 -7.16 1.24
N PHE A 42 -2.02 -6.44 2.03
CA PHE A 42 -1.01 -7.04 2.89
C PHE A 42 -1.66 -7.64 4.14
N TYR A 43 -1.19 -8.82 4.57
CA TYR A 43 -1.62 -9.45 5.81
C TYR A 43 -0.44 -10.21 6.46
N PRO A 44 -0.45 -10.39 7.80
CA PRO A 44 0.59 -11.15 8.49
C PRO A 44 0.71 -12.57 7.92
N ALA A 45 1.94 -13.08 7.83
CA ALA A 45 2.27 -14.42 7.34
C ALA A 45 1.97 -14.72 5.86
N MET A 46 1.72 -13.71 5.00
CA MET A 46 1.59 -13.90 3.54
C MET A 46 2.86 -14.45 2.84
N GLY A 47 4.01 -14.37 3.50
CA GLY A 47 5.29 -14.75 2.89
C GLY A 47 5.81 -13.71 1.89
N LEU A 48 7.09 -13.84 1.54
CA LEU A 48 7.78 -12.80 0.77
C LEU A 48 7.22 -12.65 -0.65
N SER A 49 6.99 -13.76 -1.36
CA SER A 49 6.56 -13.73 -2.76
C SER A 49 5.18 -13.12 -2.95
N GLU A 50 4.23 -13.41 -2.05
CA GLU A 50 2.90 -12.80 -2.09
C GLU A 50 2.99 -11.30 -1.79
N ALA A 51 3.82 -10.90 -0.82
CA ALA A 51 4.05 -9.50 -0.49
C ALA A 51 4.60 -8.73 -1.71
N LEU A 52 5.61 -9.28 -2.37
CA LEU A 52 6.20 -8.69 -3.59
C LEU A 52 5.20 -8.58 -4.74
N SER A 53 4.27 -9.53 -4.86
CA SER A 53 3.20 -9.47 -5.87
C SER A 53 2.22 -8.31 -5.62
N CYS A 54 1.99 -7.96 -4.35
CA CYS A 54 1.20 -6.77 -4.00
C CYS A 54 1.91 -5.48 -4.44
N PHE A 55 3.23 -5.39 -4.24
CA PHE A 55 4.03 -4.23 -4.70
C PHE A 55 3.99 -4.06 -6.22
N ALA A 56 4.00 -5.14 -7.00
CA ALA A 56 3.86 -5.04 -8.46
C ALA A 56 2.57 -4.30 -8.87
N THR A 57 1.47 -4.51 -8.13
CA THR A 57 0.20 -3.83 -8.39
C THR A 57 0.26 -2.36 -7.98
N THR A 58 0.79 -2.02 -6.80
CA THR A 58 0.86 -0.62 -6.35
C THR A 58 1.82 0.21 -7.20
N LEU A 59 2.94 -0.36 -7.62
CA LEU A 59 3.91 0.30 -8.49
C LEU A 59 3.35 0.55 -9.89
N SER A 60 2.44 -0.30 -10.39
CA SER A 60 1.86 -0.11 -11.74
C SER A 60 1.21 1.26 -11.95
N VAL A 61 0.72 1.91 -10.89
CA VAL A 61 0.05 3.23 -10.98
C VAL A 61 0.96 4.41 -10.59
N LEU A 62 2.18 4.18 -10.13
CA LEU A 62 3.14 5.22 -9.72
C LEU A 62 4.12 5.54 -10.86
N GLN A 63 3.58 5.96 -12.01
CA GLN A 63 4.35 6.10 -13.26
C GLN A 63 4.80 7.54 -13.58
N THR A 64 4.40 8.51 -12.76
CA THR A 64 4.74 9.93 -12.93
C THR A 64 5.31 10.49 -11.61
N PRO A 65 6.38 11.30 -11.64
CA PRO A 65 6.95 11.95 -10.45
C PRO A 65 5.98 12.90 -9.74
#